data_AF-A0A6M1ZLP3-F1
#
_entry.id   AF-A0A6M1ZLP3-F1
#
_cell.length_a   1.000
_cell.length_b   1.000
_cell.length_c   1.000
_cell.angle_alpha   90.00
_cell.angle_beta   90.00
_cell.angle_gamma   90.00
#
_symmetry.space_group_name_H-M   'P 1'
#
loop_
_entity.id
_entity.type
_entity.pdbx_description
1 polymer ?
#
loop_
_entity_poly.entity_id
_entity_poly.type
_entity_poly.pdbx_seq_one_letter_code
_entity_poly.pdbx_strand_id
1 'polypeptide(L)'
;MHSELVHLGETIKKRRQERGLSIKEVENATSIRSNFLEAIEEGHLAKLISPVYAQGFLKKYAAFLELDGETLIKDHPSVMKILSETPEEKAEFSYGLSSIEVRGSPGSEVKWLSNFLWVGVSVVVILSAWFLARYFGLI
;
A
#
# COMPACT_ATOMS: atom_id res chain seq x y z
N MET A 1 3.91 13.41 -22.38
CA MET A 1 4.49 12.23 -21.70
C MET A 1 3.47 11.49 -20.83
N HIS A 2 2.67 12.13 -19.96
CA HIS A 2 1.60 11.43 -19.21
C HIS A 2 0.47 10.86 -20.07
N SER A 3 0.27 11.39 -21.29
CA SER A 3 -0.79 10.98 -22.22
C SER A 3 -0.69 9.53 -22.70
N GLU A 4 0.52 8.97 -22.82
CA GLU A 4 0.71 7.60 -23.31
C GLU A 4 0.30 6.55 -22.27
N LEU A 5 0.60 6.79 -20.99
CA LEU A 5 0.20 5.92 -19.89
C LEU A 5 -1.32 5.88 -19.74
N VAL A 6 -1.98 7.03 -19.91
CA VAL A 6 -3.45 7.13 -19.85
C VAL A 6 -4.08 6.33 -20.99
N HIS A 7 -3.59 6.48 -22.22
CA HIS A 7 -4.10 5.72 -23.37
C HIS A 7 -3.89 4.20 -23.23
N LEU A 8 -2.75 3.78 -22.68
CA LEU A 8 -2.48 2.38 -22.35
C LEU A 8 -3.45 1.86 -21.28
N GLY A 9 -3.66 2.63 -20.22
CA GLY A 9 -4.62 2.32 -19.15
C GLY A 9 -6.05 2.17 -19.68
N GLU A 10 -6.48 3.07 -20.57
CA GLU A 10 -7.78 2.99 -21.24
C GLU A 10 -7.92 1.73 -22.10
N THR A 11 -6.85 1.34 -22.80
CA THR A 11 -6.84 0.12 -23.62
C THR A 11 -7.04 -1.13 -22.77
N ILE A 12 -6.33 -1.21 -21.64
CA ILE A 12 -6.44 -2.31 -20.67
C ILE A 12 -7.83 -2.34 -20.04
N LYS A 13 -8.33 -1.18 -19.60
CA LYS A 13 -9.68 -1.02 -19.04
C LYS A 13 -10.75 -1.49 -20.00
N LYS A 14 -10.67 -1.07 -21.26
CA LYS A 14 -11.60 -1.47 -22.31
C LYS A 14 -11.59 -2.99 -22.49
N ARG A 15 -10.41 -3.61 -22.60
CA ARG A 15 -10.29 -5.07 -22.72
C ARG A 15 -10.89 -5.80 -21.51
N ARG A 16 -10.68 -5.32 -20.27
CA ARG A 16 -11.32 -5.89 -19.08
C ARG A 16 -12.85 -5.82 -19.19
N GLN A 17 -13.37 -4.66 -19.57
CA GLN A 17 -14.81 -4.42 -19.71
C GLN A 17 -15.44 -5.28 -20.82
N GLU A 18 -14.76 -5.45 -21.95
CA GLU A 18 -15.19 -6.34 -23.05
C GLU A 18 -15.31 -7.80 -22.59
N ARG A 19 -14.48 -8.23 -21.65
CA ARG A 19 -14.55 -9.56 -21.02
C ARG A 19 -15.56 -9.64 -19.87
N GLY A 20 -16.24 -8.55 -19.54
CA GLY A 20 -17.22 -8.49 -18.46
C GLY A 20 -16.64 -8.66 -17.05
N LEU A 21 -15.34 -8.42 -16.86
CA LEU A 21 -14.64 -8.67 -15.61
C LEU A 21 -14.66 -7.44 -14.68
N SER A 22 -14.95 -7.65 -13.41
CA SER A 22 -14.80 -6.64 -12.35
C SER A 22 -13.35 -6.55 -11.87
N ILE A 23 -12.97 -5.41 -11.29
CA ILE A 23 -11.65 -5.23 -10.67
C ILE A 23 -11.38 -6.30 -9.60
N LYS A 24 -12.39 -6.68 -8.80
CA LYS A 24 -12.25 -7.74 -7.79
C LYS A 24 -11.95 -9.11 -8.39
N GLU A 25 -12.55 -9.46 -9.53
CA GLU A 25 -12.27 -10.74 -10.20
C GLU A 25 -10.83 -10.77 -10.71
N VAL A 26 -10.36 -9.65 -11.27
CA VAL A 26 -8.95 -9.50 -11.68
C VAL A 26 -8.02 -9.57 -10.46
N GLU A 27 -8.34 -8.89 -9.37
CA GLU A 27 -7.57 -8.94 -8.12
C GLU A 27 -7.47 -10.38 -7.59
N ASN A 28 -8.56 -11.12 -7.57
CA ASN A 28 -8.56 -12.51 -7.12
C ASN A 28 -7.71 -13.41 -8.02
N ALA A 29 -7.77 -13.21 -9.35
CA ALA A 29 -7.04 -14.05 -10.30
C ALA A 29 -5.55 -13.70 -10.39
N THR A 30 -5.19 -12.43 -10.23
CA THR A 30 -3.82 -11.94 -10.40
C THR A 30 -3.10 -11.68 -9.09
N SER A 31 -3.81 -11.67 -7.96
CA SER A 31 -3.29 -11.25 -6.65
C SER A 31 -2.73 -9.82 -6.64
N ILE A 32 -3.06 -9.01 -7.65
CA ILE A 32 -2.72 -7.59 -7.70
C ILE A 32 -3.85 -6.84 -7.00
N ARG A 33 -3.52 -6.03 -5.99
CA ARG A 33 -4.53 -5.31 -5.21
C ARG A 33 -5.35 -4.36 -6.10
N SER A 34 -6.63 -4.22 -5.80
CA SER A 34 -7.58 -3.39 -6.57
C SER A 34 -7.06 -1.98 -6.86
N ASN A 35 -6.44 -1.32 -5.88
CA ASN A 35 -5.87 0.03 -6.03
C ASN A 35 -4.76 0.10 -7.09
N PHE A 36 -3.98 -0.98 -7.28
CA PHE A 36 -2.95 -1.04 -8.32
C PHE A 36 -3.55 -1.26 -9.69
N LEU A 37 -4.60 -2.09 -9.80
CA LEU A 37 -5.32 -2.32 -11.04
C LEU A 37 -6.00 -1.04 -11.54
N GLU A 38 -6.65 -0.30 -10.64
CA GLU A 38 -7.31 0.97 -10.95
C GLU A 38 -6.32 2.01 -11.45
N ALA A 39 -5.18 2.16 -10.76
CA ALA A 39 -4.19 3.14 -11.18
C ALA A 39 -3.44 2.75 -12.46
N ILE A 40 -3.35 1.46 -12.82
CA ILE A 40 -2.92 1.04 -14.17
C ILE A 40 -3.93 1.53 -15.20
N GLU A 41 -5.23 1.33 -14.96
CA GLU A 41 -6.31 1.78 -15.86
C GLU A 41 -6.41 3.30 -15.99
N GLU A 42 -6.03 4.05 -14.96
CA GLU A 42 -6.00 5.51 -14.96
C GLU A 42 -4.69 6.11 -15.49
N GLY A 43 -3.71 5.27 -15.87
CA GLY A 43 -2.39 5.74 -16.32
C GLY A 43 -1.55 6.39 -15.21
N HIS A 44 -1.87 6.11 -13.94
CA HIS A 44 -1.20 6.63 -12.76
C HIS A 44 -0.10 5.69 -12.23
N LEU A 45 0.55 4.93 -13.11
CA LEU A 45 1.62 3.97 -12.77
C LEU A 45 2.78 4.62 -11.98
N ALA A 46 3.10 5.89 -12.24
CA ALA A 46 4.15 6.62 -11.55
C ALA A 46 3.85 6.92 -10.06
N LYS A 47 2.57 6.85 -9.65
CA LYS A 47 2.17 6.97 -8.24
C LYS A 47 2.19 5.65 -7.51
N LEU A 48 2.33 4.52 -8.23
CA LEU A 48 1.98 3.24 -7.66
C LEU A 48 3.06 2.62 -6.82
N ILE A 49 4.35 2.65 -7.23
CA ILE A 49 5.42 1.86 -6.62
C ILE A 49 6.74 2.01 -7.43
N SER A 50 7.85 1.42 -6.97
CA SER A 50 9.12 1.30 -7.69
C SER A 50 8.93 0.87 -9.16
N PRO A 51 9.71 1.47 -10.08
CA PRO A 51 9.75 1.19 -11.52
C PRO A 51 9.51 -0.27 -11.92
N VAL A 52 10.21 -1.17 -11.23
CA VAL A 52 10.37 -2.58 -11.59
C VAL A 52 9.07 -3.35 -11.42
N TYR A 53 8.35 -3.03 -10.34
CA TYR A 53 7.14 -3.73 -9.99
C TYR A 53 5.93 -3.26 -10.78
N ALA A 54 5.84 -1.96 -11.09
CA ALA A 54 4.81 -1.42 -11.97
C ALA A 54 4.84 -2.12 -13.33
N GLN A 55 6.04 -2.38 -13.87
CA GLN A 55 6.22 -3.19 -15.08
C GLN A 55 5.70 -4.61 -14.90
N GLY A 56 6.05 -5.27 -13.79
CA GLY A 56 5.61 -6.65 -13.51
C GLY A 56 4.09 -6.78 -13.38
N PHE A 57 3.43 -5.85 -12.68
CA PHE A 57 1.98 -5.82 -12.53
C PHE A 57 1.27 -5.51 -13.86
N LEU A 58 1.80 -4.59 -14.66
CA LEU A 58 1.29 -4.31 -15.99
C LEU A 58 1.35 -5.55 -16.89
N LYS A 59 2.49 -6.25 -16.93
CA LYS A 59 2.65 -7.50 -17.69
C LYS A 59 1.68 -8.58 -17.22
N LYS A 60 1.57 -8.77 -15.90
CA LYS A 60 0.69 -9.79 -15.31
C LYS A 60 -0.78 -9.50 -15.60
N TYR A 61 -1.19 -8.25 -15.52
CA TYR A 61 -2.56 -7.85 -15.83
C TYR A 61 -2.86 -8.00 -17.34
N ALA A 62 -1.97 -7.53 -18.21
CA ALA A 62 -2.08 -7.72 -19.66
C ALA A 62 -2.19 -9.21 -20.04
N ALA A 63 -1.33 -10.06 -19.48
CA ALA A 63 -1.36 -11.50 -19.72
C ALA A 63 -2.69 -12.14 -19.29
N PHE A 64 -3.22 -11.75 -18.11
CA PHE A 64 -4.52 -12.21 -17.64
C PHE A 64 -5.68 -11.81 -18.56
N LEU A 65 -5.56 -10.66 -19.23
CA LEU A 65 -6.50 -10.16 -20.23
C LEU A 65 -6.27 -10.71 -21.64
N GLU A 66 -5.33 -11.65 -21.81
CA GLU A 66 -4.93 -12.20 -23.11
C GLU A 66 -4.46 -11.09 -24.08
N LEU A 67 -3.71 -10.13 -23.53
CA LEU A 67 -2.95 -9.13 -24.26
C LEU A 67 -1.48 -9.53 -24.25
N ASP A 68 -0.77 -9.23 -25.33
CA ASP A 68 0.68 -9.36 -25.35
C ASP A 68 1.31 -8.22 -24.55
N GLY A 69 1.63 -8.51 -23.28
CA GLY A 69 2.23 -7.56 -22.36
C GLY A 69 3.64 -7.10 -22.76
N GLU A 70 4.39 -7.91 -23.53
CA GLU A 70 5.71 -7.49 -24.03
C GLU A 70 5.56 -6.51 -25.19
N THR A 71 4.62 -6.78 -26.10
CA THR A 71 4.31 -5.88 -27.21
C THR A 71 3.73 -4.55 -26.69
N LEU A 72 2.82 -4.59 -25.70
CA LEU A 72 2.28 -3.39 -25.05
C LEU A 72 3.35 -2.53 -24.36
N ILE A 73 4.44 -3.10 -23.87
CA ILE A 73 5.52 -2.30 -23.27
C ILE A 73 6.47 -1.79 -24.36
N LYS A 74 6.75 -2.62 -25.37
CA LYS A 74 7.63 -2.28 -26.49
C LYS A 74 7.08 -1.12 -27.32
N ASP A 75 5.77 -1.11 -27.55
CA ASP A 75 5.08 -0.07 -28.32
C ASP A 75 4.98 1.26 -27.55
N HIS A 76 5.28 1.24 -26.25
CA HIS A 76 5.21 2.39 -25.36
C HIS A 76 6.54 2.61 -24.62
N PRO A 77 7.66 2.91 -25.33
CA PRO A 77 9.00 3.03 -24.73
C PRO A 77 9.10 4.15 -23.68
N SER A 78 8.25 5.18 -23.78
CA SER A 78 8.13 6.25 -22.79
C SER A 78 7.67 5.73 -21.42
N VAL A 79 6.86 4.67 -21.40
CA VAL A 79 6.44 3.99 -20.16
C VAL A 79 7.66 3.44 -19.45
N MET A 80 8.56 2.78 -20.18
CA MET A 80 9.79 2.24 -19.59
C MET A 80 10.66 3.33 -18.98
N LYS A 81 10.75 4.49 -19.66
CA LYS A 81 11.49 5.66 -19.15
C LYS A 81 10.86 6.23 -17.87
N ILE A 82 9.54 6.40 -17.85
CA ILE A 82 8.80 6.92 -16.69
C ILE A 82 8.89 5.96 -15.50
N LEU A 83 8.82 4.65 -15.78
CA LEU A 83 9.08 3.65 -14.77
C LEU A 83 10.51 3.84 -14.26
N SER A 84 11.55 3.80 -15.08
CA SER A 84 12.96 3.89 -14.61
C SER A 84 13.35 5.18 -13.86
N GLU A 85 12.62 6.29 -14.04
CA GLU A 85 12.94 7.60 -13.44
C GLU A 85 12.18 7.87 -12.12
N THR A 86 11.34 6.94 -11.64
CA THR A 86 10.62 7.15 -10.37
C THR A 86 11.52 6.89 -9.15
N PRO A 87 11.60 7.82 -8.17
CA PRO A 87 12.46 7.65 -6.99
C PRO A 87 12.05 6.42 -6.16
N GLU A 88 13.01 5.52 -5.89
CA GLU A 88 12.82 4.28 -5.12
C GLU A 88 12.31 4.51 -3.69
N GLU A 89 12.54 5.70 -3.13
CA GLU A 89 12.22 6.08 -1.74
C GLU A 89 10.72 5.98 -1.38
N LYS A 90 9.81 6.15 -2.35
CA LYS A 90 8.34 6.00 -2.12
C LYS A 90 7.84 4.56 -2.28
N ALA A 91 8.63 3.70 -2.93
CA ALA A 91 8.26 2.32 -3.22
C ALA A 91 8.30 1.42 -1.99
N GLU A 92 9.28 1.65 -1.13
CA GLU A 92 9.50 0.86 0.09
C GLU A 92 8.39 1.10 1.13
N PHE A 93 7.86 2.33 1.18
CA PHE A 93 6.80 2.72 2.11
C PHE A 93 5.39 2.23 1.69
N SER A 94 5.14 2.10 0.38
CA SER A 94 3.82 1.72 -0.15
C SER A 94 3.59 0.19 -0.21
N TYR A 95 4.63 -0.62 -0.01
CA TYR A 95 4.58 -2.05 -0.33
C TYR A 95 4.07 -2.98 0.76
N GLY A 96 3.57 -2.49 1.89
CA GLY A 96 2.88 -3.34 2.86
C GLY A 96 3.65 -4.60 3.31
N LEU A 97 4.96 -4.67 3.10
CA LEU A 97 5.81 -5.76 3.59
C LEU A 97 6.12 -5.59 5.10
N SER A 98 5.57 -4.55 5.73
CA SER A 98 5.38 -4.48 7.18
C SER A 98 4.03 -5.04 7.65
N SER A 99 3.23 -5.66 6.78
CA SER A 99 1.81 -5.92 7.03
C SER A 99 1.48 -7.44 7.05
N ILE A 100 1.77 -8.10 8.17
CA ILE A 100 0.69 -8.90 8.79
C ILE A 100 -0.36 -7.88 9.24
N GLU A 101 -1.14 -7.35 8.30
CA GLU A 101 -2.20 -6.40 8.59
C GLU A 101 -3.52 -7.13 8.40
N VAL A 102 -3.90 -7.70 9.53
CA VAL A 102 -5.17 -8.29 9.86
C VAL A 102 -6.30 -7.44 9.29
N ARG A 103 -7.19 -8.08 8.53
CA ARG A 103 -8.49 -7.54 8.14
C ARG A 103 -9.16 -6.85 9.34
N GLY A 104 -9.29 -5.52 9.26
CA GLY A 104 -10.30 -4.73 9.96
C GLY A 104 -10.07 -4.50 11.45
N SER A 105 -9.62 -3.29 11.81
CA SER A 105 -10.03 -2.65 13.06
C SER A 105 -10.03 -1.12 12.90
N PRO A 106 -11.19 -0.44 12.97
CA PRO A 106 -11.24 1.01 13.06
C PRO A 106 -10.86 1.40 14.50
N GLY A 107 -9.68 1.97 14.70
CA GLY A 107 -9.26 2.38 16.04
C GLY A 107 -7.76 2.55 16.21
N SER A 108 -7.12 3.36 15.36
CA SER A 108 -5.78 3.89 15.63
C SER A 108 -5.87 5.24 16.34
N GLU A 109 -6.67 5.33 17.41
CA GLU A 109 -6.51 6.39 18.40
C GLU A 109 -5.37 6.01 19.36
N VAL A 110 -4.30 6.79 19.25
CA VAL A 110 -3.12 6.96 20.10
C VAL A 110 -3.17 6.25 21.48
N LYS A 111 -2.80 4.97 21.52
CA LYS A 111 -2.67 4.17 22.77
C LYS A 111 -1.57 4.65 23.73
N TRP A 112 -0.64 5.48 23.28
CA TRP A 112 0.47 5.98 24.10
C TRP A 112 0.00 6.89 25.26
N LEU A 113 -1.11 7.61 25.06
CA LEU A 113 -1.74 8.41 26.11
C LEU A 113 -2.22 7.52 27.29
N SER A 114 -2.77 6.35 27.00
CA SER A 114 -3.25 5.41 28.03
C SER A 114 -2.10 4.76 28.82
N ASN A 115 -0.96 4.51 28.18
CA ASN A 115 0.20 3.95 28.87
C ASN A 115 0.83 4.95 29.85
N PHE A 116 0.85 6.24 29.52
CA PHE A 116 1.33 7.25 30.47
C PHE A 116 0.44 7.44 31.68
N LEU A 117 -0.87 7.29 31.51
CA LEU A 117 -1.79 7.36 32.65
C LEU A 117 -1.47 6.25 33.66
N TRP A 118 -1.18 5.03 33.19
CA TRP A 118 -0.78 3.93 34.07
C TRP A 118 0.59 4.13 34.72
N VAL A 119 1.54 4.71 34.01
CA VAL A 119 2.85 5.08 34.58
C VAL A 119 2.68 6.13 35.69
N GLY A 120 1.86 7.16 35.45
CA GLY A 120 1.55 8.18 36.45
C GLY A 120 0.90 7.61 37.70
N VAL A 121 -0.12 6.76 37.55
CA VAL A 121 -0.79 6.09 38.68
C VAL A 121 0.20 5.24 39.47
N SER A 122 1.07 4.49 38.79
CA SER A 122 2.07 3.63 39.43
C SER A 122 3.05 4.44 40.29
N VAL A 123 3.53 5.59 39.78
CA VAL A 123 4.42 6.49 40.53
C VAL A 123 3.74 7.04 41.79
N VAL A 124 2.48 7.47 41.69
CA VAL A 124 1.73 8.00 42.84
C VAL A 124 1.52 6.93 43.93
N VAL A 125 1.22 5.69 43.54
CA VAL A 125 1.07 4.58 44.48
C VAL A 125 2.38 4.28 45.20
N ILE A 126 3.51 4.26 44.48
CA ILE A 126 4.84 4.03 45.08
C ILE A 126 5.19 5.15 46.07
N LEU A 127 4.98 6.42 45.70
CA LEU A 127 5.23 7.55 46.58
C LEU A 127 4.33 7.53 47.82
N SER A 128 3.07 7.15 47.66
CA SER A 128 2.12 7.02 48.77
C SER A 128 2.55 5.92 49.73
N ALA A 129 2.91 4.73 49.22
CA ALA A 129 3.41 3.62 50.04
C ALA A 129 4.68 4.00 50.81
N TRP A 130 5.62 4.69 50.14
CA TRP A 130 6.82 5.22 50.78
C TRP A 130 6.50 6.22 51.88
N PHE A 131 5.56 7.14 51.63
CA PHE A 131 5.13 8.15 52.61
C PHE A 131 4.45 7.51 53.84
N LEU A 132 3.58 6.52 53.64
CA LEU A 132 2.97 5.79 54.75
C LEU A 132 4.00 5.00 55.55
N ALA A 133 4.94 4.29 54.91
CA ALA A 133 5.99 3.56 55.60
C ALA A 133 6.83 4.48 56.50
N ARG A 134 7.14 5.69 56.01
CA ARG A 134 7.83 6.72 56.77
C ARG A 134 6.97 7.30 57.91
N TYR A 135 5.67 7.50 57.69
CA TYR A 135 4.75 8.00 58.72
C TYR A 135 4.59 7.02 59.90
N PHE A 136 4.54 5.72 59.62
CA PHE A 136 4.45 4.67 60.64
C PHE A 136 5.80 4.26 61.25
N GLY A 137 6.91 4.88 60.83
CA GLY A 137 8.25 4.62 61.39
C GLY A 137 8.82 3.24 61.06
N LEU A 138 8.35 2.61 59.97
CA LEU A 138 8.83 1.30 59.51
C LEU A 138 10.19 1.40 58.79
N ILE A 139 10.53 2.61 58.32
CA ILE A 139 11.79 3.04 57.67
C ILE A 139 12.09 4.46 58.16
#